data_AF-A0AA41SA61-F1
#
_entry.id   AF-A0AA41SA61-F1
#
_cell.length_a   1.000
_cell.length_b   1.000
_cell.length_c   1.000
_cell.angle_alpha   90.00
_cell.angle_beta   90.00
_cell.angle_gamma   90.00
#
_symmetry.space_group_name_H-M   'P 1'
#
loop_
_entity.id
_entity.type
_entity.pdbx_description
1 polymer ?
#
loop_
_entity_poly.entity_id
_entity_poly.type
_entity_poly.pdbx_seq_one_letter_code
_entity_poly.pdbx_strand_id
1 'polypeptide(L)'
;KSFERLKPDMLIVLGDVSARGSELTNNKWLSVLQQFQWMLGPFLSLPMHIVVGDRDIGECSKINAKFVSRVASSLPGLDSAGCGAFEVSNISFVSLNAVAMLCGNNDLRFSVERVIERENLEVKTHSKGPSEEVSEPDKVGNKVSNLGWRENTLSSRSGPVLLLHFPLHRTNSNSGAINVLKRTHSTDSYDVSNSDGNRGFFGTGQYELVQTLPPNATEYIFQALKP
;
A
#
# COMPACT_ATOMS: atom_id res chain seq x y z
N LYS A 1 8.76 8.91 -23.92
CA LYS A 1 8.98 10.34 -23.53
C LYS A 1 9.18 10.54 -22.03
N SER A 2 8.19 10.36 -21.14
CA SER A 2 8.42 10.57 -19.68
C SER A 2 9.27 9.46 -19.03
N PHE A 3 9.03 8.19 -19.38
CA PHE A 3 9.79 7.06 -18.84
C PHE A 3 11.28 7.11 -19.18
N GLU A 4 11.60 7.27 -20.47
CA GLU A 4 13.00 7.40 -20.94
C GLU A 4 13.73 8.60 -20.34
N ARG A 5 12.98 9.64 -19.94
CA ARG A 5 13.51 10.85 -19.32
C ARG A 5 13.71 10.70 -17.82
N LEU A 6 12.73 10.12 -17.12
CA LEU A 6 12.72 9.98 -15.66
C LEU A 6 13.56 8.79 -15.20
N LYS A 7 13.70 7.75 -16.03
CA LYS A 7 14.42 6.50 -15.75
C LYS A 7 14.15 5.99 -14.31
N PRO A 8 12.88 5.72 -13.97
CA PRO A 8 12.54 5.35 -12.61
C PRO A 8 13.21 4.03 -12.22
N ASP A 9 13.66 3.95 -10.97
CA ASP A 9 14.27 2.73 -10.43
C ASP A 9 13.23 1.68 -10.02
N MET A 10 11.99 2.11 -9.76
CA MET A 10 10.90 1.25 -9.30
C MET A 10 9.52 1.80 -9.67
N LEU A 11 8.54 0.91 -9.79
CA LEU A 11 7.11 1.20 -9.85
C LEU A 11 6.41 0.81 -8.53
N ILE A 12 5.69 1.77 -7.93
CA ILE A 12 4.83 1.53 -6.77
C ILE A 12 3.38 1.78 -7.19
N VAL A 13 2.52 0.80 -6.94
CA VAL A 13 1.07 0.88 -7.20
C VAL A 13 0.35 0.86 -5.85
N LEU A 14 -0.37 1.93 -5.54
CA LEU A 14 -1.09 2.08 -4.27
C LEU A 14 -2.50 1.52 -4.38
N GLY A 15 -2.65 0.22 -4.62
CA GLY A 15 -3.95 -0.48 -4.58
C GLY A 15 -4.90 -0.20 -5.73
N ASP A 16 -6.08 -0.83 -5.59
CA ASP A 16 -7.21 -0.78 -6.50
C ASP A 16 -6.85 -1.09 -7.95
N VAL A 17 -6.14 -2.21 -8.11
CA VAL A 17 -5.86 -2.80 -9.42
C VAL A 17 -7.15 -3.18 -10.13
N SER A 18 -8.19 -3.57 -9.37
CA SER A 18 -9.52 -3.84 -9.89
C SER A 18 -10.60 -3.08 -9.14
N ALA A 19 -11.47 -2.38 -9.87
CA ALA A 19 -12.63 -1.69 -9.29
C ALA A 19 -13.63 -2.62 -8.57
N ARG A 20 -13.57 -3.93 -8.83
CA ARG A 20 -14.44 -4.98 -8.23
C ARG A 20 -13.64 -6.22 -7.84
N GLY A 21 -12.35 -6.09 -7.50
CA GLY A 21 -11.45 -7.21 -7.19
C GLY A 21 -11.98 -8.14 -6.12
N SER A 22 -12.60 -7.58 -5.08
CA SER A 22 -13.17 -8.30 -3.95
C SER A 22 -14.30 -9.28 -4.32
N GLU A 23 -14.93 -9.07 -5.48
CA GLU A 23 -16.04 -9.88 -5.98
C GLU A 23 -15.56 -10.96 -6.97
N LEU A 24 -14.26 -11.01 -7.28
CA LEU A 24 -13.71 -11.92 -8.28
C LEU A 24 -13.36 -13.29 -7.69
N THR A 25 -13.58 -14.30 -8.53
CA THR A 25 -12.98 -15.63 -8.31
C THR A 25 -11.46 -15.55 -8.53
N ASN A 26 -10.72 -16.53 -8.01
CA ASN A 26 -9.26 -16.54 -8.13
C ASN A 26 -8.78 -16.44 -9.59
N ASN A 27 -9.38 -17.20 -10.50
CA ASN A 27 -8.99 -17.19 -11.91
C ASN A 27 -9.27 -15.84 -12.58
N LYS A 28 -10.38 -15.19 -12.23
CA LYS A 28 -10.71 -13.85 -12.73
C LYS A 28 -9.75 -12.80 -12.17
N TRP A 29 -9.40 -12.89 -10.88
CA TRP A 29 -8.41 -12.02 -10.26
C TRP A 29 -7.05 -12.12 -10.95
N LEU A 30 -6.55 -13.35 -11.19
CA LEU A 30 -5.30 -13.57 -11.93
C LEU A 30 -5.37 -13.02 -13.36
N SER A 31 -6.52 -13.14 -14.03
CA SER A 31 -6.72 -12.55 -15.36
C SER A 31 -6.63 -11.03 -15.34
N VAL A 32 -7.18 -10.38 -14.31
CA VAL A 32 -7.07 -8.92 -14.12
C VAL A 32 -5.62 -8.51 -13.86
N LEU A 33 -4.89 -9.24 -13.00
CA LEU A 33 -3.48 -8.97 -12.76
C LEU A 33 -2.63 -9.11 -14.02
N GLN A 34 -2.89 -10.12 -14.83
CA GLN A 34 -2.19 -10.32 -16.11
C GLN A 34 -2.48 -9.16 -17.08
N GLN A 35 -3.74 -8.72 -17.18
CA GLN A 35 -4.11 -7.56 -17.99
C GLN A 35 -3.45 -6.28 -17.47
N PHE A 36 -3.44 -6.09 -16.15
CA PHE A 36 -2.77 -4.96 -15.52
C PHE A 36 -1.28 -4.94 -15.87
N GLN A 37 -0.58 -6.06 -15.72
CA GLN A 37 0.82 -6.20 -16.10
C GLN A 37 1.03 -5.89 -17.59
N TRP A 38 0.18 -6.39 -18.49
CA TRP A 38 0.28 -6.06 -19.91
C TRP A 38 0.10 -4.57 -20.20
N MET A 39 -0.81 -3.90 -19.49
CA MET A 39 -0.98 -2.45 -19.62
C MET A 39 0.24 -1.67 -19.13
N LEU A 40 0.98 -2.18 -18.14
CA LEU A 40 2.23 -1.58 -17.69
C LEU A 40 3.34 -1.66 -18.74
N GLY A 41 3.25 -2.57 -19.72
CA GLY A 41 4.16 -2.62 -20.87
C GLY A 41 5.65 -2.49 -20.50
N PRO A 42 6.35 -1.41 -20.93
CA PRO A 42 7.78 -1.25 -20.68
C PRO A 42 8.15 -1.07 -19.19
N PHE A 43 7.20 -0.75 -18.31
CA PHE A 43 7.46 -0.65 -16.87
C PHE A 43 7.66 -2.03 -16.20
N LEU A 44 7.33 -3.14 -16.89
CA LEU A 44 7.48 -4.49 -16.35
C LEU A 44 8.93 -4.92 -16.09
N SER A 45 9.91 -4.27 -16.74
CA SER A 45 11.32 -4.54 -16.46
C SER A 45 11.79 -3.93 -15.14
N LEU A 46 10.98 -3.05 -14.54
CA LEU A 46 11.30 -2.46 -13.26
C LEU A 46 10.86 -3.34 -12.09
N PRO A 47 11.62 -3.29 -11.00
CA PRO A 47 11.10 -3.45 -9.64
C PRO A 47 9.64 -2.97 -9.50
N MET A 48 8.74 -3.82 -9.01
CA MET A 48 7.35 -3.44 -8.79
C MET A 48 6.83 -3.93 -7.45
N HIS A 49 6.16 -3.03 -6.72
CA HIS A 49 5.41 -3.34 -5.50
C HIS A 49 3.97 -2.85 -5.63
N ILE A 50 3.02 -3.68 -5.24
CA ILE A 50 1.58 -3.36 -5.32
C ILE A 50 1.00 -3.50 -3.91
N VAL A 51 0.51 -2.40 -3.35
CA VAL A 51 -0.24 -2.39 -2.08
C VAL A 51 -1.68 -2.86 -2.36
N VAL A 52 -2.35 -3.52 -1.41
CA VAL A 52 -3.78 -3.86 -1.56
C VAL A 52 -4.68 -2.65 -1.30
N GLY A 53 -5.71 -2.47 -2.12
CA GLY A 53 -6.78 -1.49 -1.89
C GLY A 53 -8.13 -2.12 -1.51
N ASP A 54 -9.09 -1.31 -1.06
CA ASP A 54 -10.41 -1.82 -0.63
C ASP A 54 -11.20 -2.42 -1.79
N ARG A 55 -10.99 -1.98 -3.04
CA ARG A 55 -11.64 -2.61 -4.19
C ARG A 55 -11.05 -3.96 -4.52
N ASP A 56 -9.78 -4.18 -4.19
CA ASP A 56 -9.11 -5.46 -4.36
C ASP A 56 -9.55 -6.49 -3.31
N ILE A 57 -9.60 -6.09 -2.03
CA ILE A 57 -9.81 -7.02 -0.90
C ILE A 57 -11.17 -6.93 -0.19
N GLY A 58 -11.93 -5.87 -0.46
CA GLY A 58 -13.28 -5.64 0.07
C GLY A 58 -13.31 -4.68 1.25
N GLU A 59 -14.48 -4.11 1.49
CA GLU A 59 -14.78 -3.26 2.65
C GLU A 59 -14.78 -4.07 3.97
N CYS A 60 -14.91 -3.37 5.11
CA CYS A 60 -14.82 -3.98 6.44
C CYS A 60 -15.78 -5.13 6.73
N SER A 61 -16.97 -5.12 6.14
CA SER A 61 -17.95 -6.20 6.29
C SER A 61 -17.58 -7.46 5.49
N LYS A 62 -16.64 -7.34 4.54
CA LYS A 62 -16.26 -8.38 3.58
C LYS A 62 -14.81 -8.84 3.74
N ILE A 63 -14.00 -8.13 4.53
CA ILE A 63 -12.59 -8.46 4.71
C ILE A 63 -12.44 -9.83 5.41
N ASN A 64 -11.65 -10.72 4.81
CA ASN A 64 -11.45 -12.08 5.29
C ASN A 64 -9.98 -12.49 5.13
N ALA A 65 -9.36 -13.04 6.17
CA ALA A 65 -7.94 -13.36 6.16
C ALA A 65 -7.52 -14.35 5.07
N LYS A 66 -8.35 -15.37 4.81
CA LYS A 66 -8.08 -16.35 3.74
C LYS A 66 -8.20 -15.71 2.36
N PHE A 67 -9.18 -14.83 2.17
CA PHE A 67 -9.34 -14.09 0.94
C PHE A 67 -8.18 -13.12 0.69
N VAL A 68 -7.80 -12.34 1.71
CA VAL A 68 -6.67 -11.40 1.65
C VAL A 68 -5.37 -12.14 1.35
N SER A 69 -5.08 -13.24 2.05
CA SER A 69 -3.90 -14.07 1.77
C SER A 69 -3.87 -14.57 0.32
N ARG A 70 -5.02 -14.98 -0.22
CA ARG A 70 -5.12 -15.40 -1.63
C ARG A 70 -4.81 -14.25 -2.58
N VAL A 71 -5.37 -13.06 -2.36
CA VAL A 71 -5.10 -11.87 -3.18
C VAL A 71 -3.63 -11.46 -3.06
N ALA A 72 -3.12 -11.33 -1.84
CA ALA A 72 -1.76 -10.91 -1.55
C ALA A 72 -0.71 -11.88 -2.11
N SER A 73 -0.95 -13.20 -2.07
CA SER A 73 -0.02 -14.21 -2.62
C SER A 73 0.21 -14.11 -4.13
N SER A 74 -0.67 -13.40 -4.85
CA SER A 74 -0.53 -13.14 -6.28
C SER A 74 0.14 -11.78 -6.59
N LEU A 75 0.40 -10.98 -5.56
CA LEU A 75 1.06 -9.68 -5.67
C LEU A 75 2.52 -9.81 -5.20
N PRO A 76 3.46 -9.09 -5.85
CA PRO A 76 4.87 -9.18 -5.48
C PRO A 76 5.11 -8.55 -4.10
N GLY A 77 5.84 -9.26 -3.23
CA GLY A 77 6.35 -8.70 -1.97
C GLY A 77 5.34 -8.57 -0.84
N LEU A 78 4.15 -9.14 -0.95
CA LEU A 78 3.15 -9.14 0.13
C LEU A 78 3.12 -10.45 0.92
N ASP A 79 2.89 -10.33 2.22
CA ASP A 79 2.60 -11.42 3.15
C ASP A 79 1.11 -11.80 3.15
N SER A 80 0.74 -12.78 3.97
CA SER A 80 -0.65 -13.27 4.06
C SER A 80 -1.64 -12.24 4.64
N ALA A 81 -1.17 -11.16 5.26
CA ALA A 81 -1.99 -10.06 5.74
C ALA A 81 -2.14 -8.93 4.70
N GLY A 82 -1.45 -9.02 3.56
CA GLY A 82 -1.40 -7.96 2.56
C GLY A 82 -0.45 -6.82 2.94
N CYS A 83 0.50 -7.07 3.83
CA CYS A 83 1.59 -6.15 4.17
C CYS A 83 2.87 -6.56 3.45
N GLY A 84 3.82 -5.66 3.30
CA GLY A 84 5.11 -5.97 2.69
C GLY A 84 6.20 -5.04 3.18
N ALA A 85 7.41 -5.55 3.32
CA ALA A 85 8.59 -4.78 3.69
C ALA A 85 9.72 -5.11 2.70
N PHE A 86 10.39 -4.09 2.18
CA PHE A 86 11.45 -4.25 1.19
C PHE A 86 12.38 -3.04 1.18
N GLU A 87 13.53 -3.17 0.53
CA GLU A 87 14.54 -2.11 0.45
C GLU A 87 14.95 -1.88 -1.00
N VAL A 88 15.05 -0.62 -1.42
CA VAL A 88 15.57 -0.23 -2.73
C VAL A 88 16.57 0.90 -2.54
N SER A 89 17.80 0.68 -2.99
CA SER A 89 18.87 1.70 -2.93
C SER A 89 19.04 2.30 -1.53
N ASN A 90 19.00 1.46 -0.49
CA ASN A 90 19.14 1.85 0.92
C ASN A 90 17.99 2.65 1.50
N ILE A 91 16.85 2.62 0.83
CA ILE A 91 15.60 3.17 1.32
C ILE A 91 14.72 1.98 1.66
N SER A 92 14.41 1.83 2.95
CA SER A 92 13.46 0.84 3.43
C SER A 92 12.03 1.33 3.16
N PHE A 93 11.17 0.43 2.76
CA PHE A 93 9.76 0.67 2.51
C PHE A 93 8.93 -0.33 3.31
N VAL A 94 7.85 0.16 3.91
CA VAL A 94 6.86 -0.68 4.59
C VAL A 94 5.51 -0.35 4.00
N SER A 95 4.81 -1.37 3.52
CA SER A 95 3.44 -1.28 3.04
C SER A 95 2.51 -1.99 4.02
N LEU A 96 1.45 -1.31 4.41
CA LEU A 96 0.46 -1.85 5.34
C LEU A 96 -0.89 -2.02 4.67
N ASN A 97 -1.60 -3.07 5.04
CA ASN A 97 -3.01 -3.25 4.69
C ASN A 97 -3.86 -2.23 5.46
N ALA A 98 -4.07 -1.06 4.85
CA ALA A 98 -4.79 0.05 5.44
C ALA A 98 -6.27 -0.30 5.74
N VAL A 99 -6.88 -1.17 4.94
CA VAL A 99 -8.24 -1.69 5.15
C VAL A 99 -8.31 -2.45 6.46
N ALA A 100 -7.41 -3.41 6.68
CA ALA A 100 -7.36 -4.17 7.92
C ALA A 100 -7.14 -3.26 9.15
N MET A 101 -6.38 -2.18 9.02
CA MET A 101 -6.17 -1.22 10.11
C MET A 101 -7.44 -0.42 10.43
N LEU A 102 -8.16 0.07 9.42
CA LEU A 102 -9.36 0.87 9.62
C LEU A 102 -10.56 0.07 10.09
N CYS A 103 -10.68 -1.19 9.65
CA CYS A 103 -11.84 -2.06 9.87
C CYS A 103 -12.00 -2.61 11.30
N GLY A 104 -11.70 -1.80 12.32
CA GLY A 104 -11.93 -2.13 13.73
C GLY A 104 -11.24 -3.42 14.16
N ASN A 105 -11.99 -4.28 14.86
CA ASN A 105 -11.48 -5.59 15.29
C ASN A 105 -11.69 -6.64 14.18
N ASN A 106 -10.60 -7.06 13.56
CA ASN A 106 -10.58 -8.12 12.57
C ASN A 106 -9.30 -8.96 12.71
N ASP A 107 -9.33 -10.21 12.25
CA ASP A 107 -8.24 -11.17 12.41
C ASP A 107 -6.92 -10.72 11.73
N LEU A 108 -7.01 -9.80 10.77
CA LEU A 108 -5.86 -9.27 10.05
C LEU A 108 -5.17 -8.14 10.80
N ARG A 109 -5.89 -7.34 11.59
CA ARG A 109 -5.33 -6.19 12.31
C ARG A 109 -4.12 -6.56 13.16
N PHE A 110 -4.23 -7.61 13.96
CA PHE A 110 -3.11 -8.10 14.78
C PHE A 110 -1.90 -8.50 13.92
N SER A 111 -2.14 -9.06 12.73
CA SER A 111 -1.07 -9.40 11.80
C SER A 111 -0.38 -8.16 11.24
N VAL A 112 -1.14 -7.09 10.95
CA VAL A 112 -0.56 -5.79 10.52
C VAL A 112 0.25 -5.15 11.65
N GLU A 113 -0.28 -5.13 12.87
CA GLU A 113 0.42 -4.60 14.06
C GLU A 113 1.73 -5.36 14.32
N ARG A 114 1.74 -6.69 14.13
CA ARG A 114 2.96 -7.50 14.21
C ARG A 114 4.00 -7.16 13.15
N VAL A 115 3.59 -6.75 11.95
CA VAL A 115 4.54 -6.25 10.93
C VAL A 115 5.14 -4.93 11.40
N ILE A 116 4.33 -3.99 11.90
CA ILE A 116 4.81 -2.72 12.46
C ILE A 116 5.85 -2.97 13.55
N GLU A 117 5.58 -3.88 14.49
CA GLU A 117 6.53 -4.18 15.57
C GLU A 117 7.80 -4.89 15.11
N ARG A 118 7.71 -5.73 14.08
CA ARG A 118 8.90 -6.36 13.47
C ARG A 118 9.81 -5.29 12.87
N GLU A 119 9.25 -4.41 12.03
CA GLU A 119 10.03 -3.36 11.35
C GLU A 119 10.61 -2.34 12.36
N ASN A 120 9.87 -2.03 13.44
CA ASN A 120 10.36 -1.21 14.56
C ASN A 120 11.62 -1.82 15.22
N LEU A 121 11.64 -3.14 15.45
CA LEU A 121 12.80 -3.83 15.99
C LEU A 121 13.98 -3.82 15.03
N GLU A 122 13.74 -3.99 13.73
CA GLU A 122 14.80 -3.94 12.71
C GLU A 122 15.43 -2.55 12.61
N VAL A 123 14.61 -1.49 12.65
CA VAL A 123 15.05 -0.09 12.69
C VAL A 123 15.92 0.18 13.92
N LYS A 124 15.48 -0.26 15.10
CA LYS A 124 16.25 -0.11 16.36
C LYS A 124 17.55 -0.91 16.38
N THR A 125 17.57 -2.06 15.72
CA THR A 125 18.78 -2.89 15.62
C THR A 125 19.80 -2.23 14.68
N HIS A 126 19.36 -1.64 13.58
CA HIS A 126 20.24 -0.95 12.63
C HIS A 126 20.75 0.41 13.14
N SER A 127 20.05 1.06 14.07
CA SER A 127 20.51 2.31 14.70
C SER A 127 21.52 2.09 15.82
N LYS A 128 21.57 0.90 16.41
CA LYS A 128 22.63 0.48 17.33
C LYS A 128 23.76 -0.17 16.53
N GLY A 129 24.84 0.58 16.28
CA GLY A 129 26.03 0.05 15.61
C GLY A 129 26.63 -1.19 16.31
N PRO A 130 27.56 -1.91 15.65
CA PRO A 130 28.16 -3.11 16.21
C PRO A 130 29.07 -2.73 17.37
N SER A 131 28.58 -2.86 18.60
CA SER A 131 29.41 -2.88 19.79
C SER A 131 29.79 -4.33 20.10
N GLU A 132 31.05 -4.65 19.81
CA GLU A 132 31.93 -5.73 20.29
C GLU A 132 31.32 -7.10 20.70
N GLU A 133 31.87 -8.13 20.06
CA GLU A 133 31.63 -9.57 20.18
C GLU A 133 31.69 -10.13 21.61
N VAL A 134 30.86 -11.15 21.90
CA VAL A 134 31.33 -12.46 22.42
C VAL A 134 30.50 -13.57 21.77
N SER A 135 31.20 -14.64 21.39
CA SER A 135 30.90 -15.76 20.49
C SER A 135 29.95 -16.88 20.95
N GLU A 136 29.42 -17.60 19.94
CA GLU A 136 28.92 -19.01 19.85
C GLU A 136 27.44 -19.38 20.15
N PRO A 137 26.90 -20.50 19.59
CA PRO A 137 26.90 -20.89 18.18
C PRO A 137 25.49 -21.22 17.63
N ASP A 138 25.42 -21.31 16.30
CA ASP A 138 24.31 -21.67 15.41
C ASP A 138 23.01 -22.25 15.99
N LYS A 139 21.91 -21.53 15.72
CA LYS A 139 20.59 -22.15 15.47
C LYS A 139 19.97 -21.61 14.20
N VAL A 140 19.97 -22.49 13.20
CA VAL A 140 19.21 -22.51 11.96
C VAL A 140 17.83 -21.88 12.13
N GLY A 141 17.64 -20.70 11.53
CA GLY A 141 16.34 -20.07 11.31
C GLY A 141 16.26 -19.64 9.85
N ASN A 142 15.35 -20.24 9.09
CA ASN A 142 15.17 -20.11 7.64
C ASN A 142 15.41 -18.69 7.11
N LYS A 143 16.60 -18.45 6.56
CA LYS A 143 16.84 -17.40 5.58
C LYS A 143 16.02 -17.74 4.34
N VAL A 144 14.88 -17.07 4.16
CA VAL A 144 14.25 -16.98 2.84
C VAL A 144 15.05 -15.95 2.04
N SER A 145 16.25 -16.34 1.62
CA SER A 145 17.06 -15.58 0.68
C SER A 145 16.70 -16.02 -0.73
N ASN A 146 16.16 -15.09 -1.55
CA ASN A 146 16.68 -14.76 -2.88
C ASN A 146 15.68 -13.94 -3.69
N LEU A 147 15.85 -12.62 -3.67
CA LEU A 147 15.73 -11.81 -4.88
C LEU A 147 16.99 -10.94 -4.91
N GLY A 148 17.72 -10.93 -6.02
CA GLY A 148 19.07 -10.36 -6.10
C GLY A 148 19.06 -8.83 -6.27
N TRP A 149 19.15 -8.09 -5.17
CA TRP A 149 19.18 -6.63 -5.20
C TRP A 149 20.52 -6.10 -4.71
N ARG A 150 21.02 -5.08 -5.42
CA ARG A 150 22.33 -4.47 -5.22
C ARG A 150 22.36 -3.70 -3.90
N GLU A 151 23.19 -4.17 -2.98
CA GLU A 151 23.53 -3.52 -1.71
C GLU A 151 24.40 -2.29 -2.00
N ASN A 152 23.90 -1.10 -1.69
CA ASN A 152 24.74 0.07 -1.53
C ASN A 152 24.93 0.29 -0.02
N THR A 153 25.99 0.93 0.42
CA THR A 153 26.23 1.19 1.85
C THR A 153 26.19 2.69 2.11
N LEU A 154 25.09 3.17 2.70
CA LEU A 154 24.92 4.53 3.21
C LEU A 154 24.11 4.47 4.52
N SER A 155 24.52 5.29 5.48
CA SER A 155 24.19 5.23 6.89
C SER A 155 22.68 5.35 7.18
N SER A 156 22.12 4.30 7.78
CA SER A 156 20.70 4.15 8.14
C SER A 156 20.27 5.17 9.20
N ARG A 157 19.72 6.32 8.78
CA ARG A 157 19.22 7.37 9.69
C ARG A 157 17.81 7.88 9.35
N SER A 158 17.19 7.33 8.33
CA SER A 158 15.79 7.61 7.96
C SER A 158 14.98 6.34 8.14
N GLY A 159 13.86 6.43 8.87
CA GLY A 159 12.91 5.33 9.01
C GLY A 159 12.27 4.97 7.67
N PRO A 160 11.59 3.82 7.57
CA PRO A 160 11.04 3.36 6.32
C PRO A 160 9.99 4.32 5.75
N VAL A 161 9.92 4.37 4.43
CA VAL A 161 8.83 5.03 3.71
C VAL A 161 7.58 4.17 3.86
N LEU A 162 6.54 4.74 4.46
CA LEU A 162 5.26 4.09 4.66
C LEU A 162 4.37 4.21 3.41
N LEU A 163 3.95 3.07 2.86
CA LEU A 163 3.08 2.95 1.69
C LEU A 163 1.68 2.49 2.11
N LEU A 164 0.67 3.27 1.72
CA LEU A 164 -0.74 3.02 2.06
C LEU A 164 -1.61 3.30 0.84
N HIS A 165 -2.67 2.50 0.67
CA HIS A 165 -3.70 2.77 -0.33
C HIS A 165 -4.50 4.05 0.00
N PHE A 166 -4.86 4.23 1.27
CA PHE A 166 -5.48 5.46 1.77
C PHE A 166 -4.88 5.88 3.12
N PRO A 167 -4.95 7.17 3.48
CA PRO A 167 -4.45 7.66 4.75
C PRO A 167 -5.20 7.05 5.94
N LEU A 168 -4.48 6.73 7.01
CA LEU A 168 -5.05 6.12 8.23
C LEU A 168 -5.74 7.14 9.16
N HIS A 169 -5.42 8.42 9.05
CA HIS A 169 -6.02 9.49 9.84
C HIS A 169 -6.56 10.59 8.95
N ARG A 170 -7.81 11.01 9.21
CA ARG A 170 -8.38 12.21 8.62
C ARG A 170 -8.18 13.37 9.58
N THR A 171 -7.30 14.30 9.24
CA THR A 171 -7.34 15.64 9.85
C THR A 171 -8.67 16.27 9.47
N ASN A 172 -9.46 16.64 10.47
CA ASN A 172 -10.82 17.15 10.29
C ASN A 172 -10.76 18.46 9.51
N SER A 173 -10.88 18.37 8.18
CA SER A 173 -10.73 19.51 7.30
C SER A 173 -12.10 19.93 6.77
N ASN A 174 -12.64 20.98 7.40
CA ASN A 174 -13.27 22.06 6.65
C ASN A 174 -12.24 22.82 5.76
N SER A 175 -10.98 22.38 5.72
CA SER A 175 -9.93 22.85 4.84
C SER A 175 -9.75 21.95 3.61
N GLY A 176 -10.50 22.28 2.56
CA GLY A 176 -10.26 21.99 1.13
C GLY A 176 -9.15 21.01 0.77
N ALA A 177 -9.38 19.71 0.96
CA ALA A 177 -8.51 18.68 0.42
C ALA A 177 -8.86 18.43 -1.06
N ILE A 178 -8.08 19.09 -1.93
CA ILE A 178 -7.83 18.77 -3.35
C ILE A 178 -9.09 18.49 -4.18
N ASN A 179 -9.89 19.54 -4.40
CA ASN A 179 -10.58 19.65 -5.67
C ASN A 179 -9.50 19.71 -6.75
N VAL A 180 -9.31 18.63 -7.51
CA VAL A 180 -8.69 18.69 -8.83
C VAL A 180 -9.35 19.86 -9.54
N LEU A 181 -8.53 20.89 -9.79
CA LEU A 181 -8.92 22.16 -10.39
C LEU A 181 -9.88 21.88 -11.55
N LYS A 182 -11.19 22.05 -11.31
CA LYS A 182 -12.18 22.14 -12.37
C LYS A 182 -11.80 23.42 -13.09
N ARG A 183 -10.98 23.29 -14.14
CA ARG A 183 -10.53 24.41 -14.95
C ARG A 183 -11.79 25.04 -15.51
N THR A 184 -12.18 26.15 -14.91
CA THR A 184 -13.24 27.04 -15.33
C THR A 184 -12.86 27.59 -16.69
N HIS A 185 -13.44 27.02 -17.74
CA HIS A 185 -13.81 27.80 -18.91
C HIS A 185 -15.29 28.12 -18.76
N SER A 186 -15.55 29.33 -18.28
CA SER A 186 -16.86 29.97 -18.37
C SER A 186 -17.16 30.20 -19.84
N THR A 187 -18.27 29.67 -20.33
CA THR A 187 -19.08 30.33 -21.36
C THR A 187 -20.49 29.77 -21.30
N ASP A 188 -21.39 30.69 -20.97
CA ASP A 188 -22.80 30.80 -21.30
C ASP A 188 -23.84 29.88 -20.66
N SER A 189 -24.73 30.58 -19.96
CA SER A 189 -26.02 30.18 -19.41
C SER A 189 -26.95 29.63 -20.47
N TYR A 190 -27.41 28.39 -20.27
CA TYR A 190 -28.71 27.94 -20.75
C TYR A 190 -29.38 27.07 -19.69
N ASP A 191 -30.42 27.62 -19.08
CA ASP A 191 -31.45 26.87 -18.35
C ASP A 191 -32.11 25.87 -19.29
N VAL A 192 -31.90 24.57 -19.08
CA VAL A 192 -32.74 23.53 -19.68
C VAL A 192 -32.95 22.39 -18.67
N SER A 193 -34.17 22.39 -18.14
CA SER A 193 -35.00 21.30 -17.62
C SER A 193 -34.37 19.92 -17.35
N ASN A 194 -34.61 19.44 -16.13
CA ASN A 194 -34.57 18.05 -15.71
C ASN A 194 -35.19 17.10 -16.75
N SER A 195 -34.39 16.18 -17.26
CA SER A 195 -34.87 14.91 -17.79
C SER A 195 -33.89 13.79 -17.46
N ASP A 196 -34.38 12.82 -16.71
CA ASP A 196 -33.75 11.54 -16.41
C ASP A 196 -33.15 10.89 -17.65
N GLY A 197 -31.84 10.67 -17.59
CA GLY A 197 -31.04 10.01 -18.61
C GLY A 197 -29.94 9.21 -17.93
N ASN A 198 -30.32 8.08 -17.35
CA ASN A 198 -29.49 7.19 -16.56
C ASN A 198 -28.38 6.52 -17.43
N ARG A 199 -27.25 7.22 -17.61
CA ARG A 199 -25.96 6.68 -18.07
C ARG A 199 -24.78 7.32 -17.33
N GLY A 200 -24.94 7.50 -16.02
CA GLY A 200 -23.87 7.95 -15.14
C GLY A 200 -22.85 6.84 -14.88
N PHE A 201 -21.57 7.16 -15.02
CA PHE A 201 -20.45 6.37 -14.50
C PHE A 201 -20.66 6.10 -13.00
N PHE A 202 -21.21 4.93 -12.64
CA PHE A 202 -21.19 4.44 -11.28
C PHE A 202 -19.73 4.17 -10.90
N GLY A 203 -19.11 5.04 -10.10
CA GLY A 203 -17.82 4.71 -9.49
C GLY A 203 -16.88 5.86 -9.12
N THR A 204 -17.15 7.11 -9.50
CA THR A 204 -16.24 8.24 -9.24
C THR A 204 -16.54 9.00 -7.94
N GLY A 205 -17.27 8.40 -7.00
CA GLY A 205 -17.46 9.00 -5.68
C GLY A 205 -16.11 9.13 -4.97
N GLN A 206 -15.90 10.23 -4.23
CA GLN A 206 -14.81 10.30 -3.25
C GLN A 206 -14.91 9.06 -2.35
N TYR A 207 -13.78 8.44 -1.99
CA TYR A 207 -13.80 7.40 -0.95
C TYR A 207 -14.42 8.02 0.30
N GLU A 208 -15.68 7.68 0.58
CA GLU A 208 -16.29 7.95 1.86
C GLU A 208 -15.68 6.95 2.85
N LEU A 209 -14.41 7.17 3.19
CA LEU A 209 -13.75 6.52 4.31
C LEU A 209 -14.50 6.96 5.58
N VAL A 210 -15.53 6.20 5.94
CA VAL A 210 -16.33 6.41 7.15
C VAL A 210 -15.48 6.20 8.41
N GLN A 211 -14.34 5.51 8.27
CA GLN A 211 -13.49 5.09 9.37
C GLN A 211 -12.14 5.80 9.33
N THR A 212 -11.68 6.23 10.51
CA THR A 212 -10.35 6.80 10.73
C THR A 212 -9.74 6.11 11.94
N LEU A 213 -8.43 5.88 11.93
CA LEU A 213 -7.74 5.53 13.16
C LEU A 213 -7.79 6.72 14.12
N PRO A 214 -7.89 6.45 15.43
CA PRO A 214 -7.72 7.49 16.42
C PRO A 214 -6.29 8.05 16.33
N PRO A 215 -6.07 9.34 16.66
CA PRO A 215 -4.77 9.99 16.52
C PRO A 215 -3.63 9.24 17.19
N ASN A 216 -3.87 8.68 18.38
CA ASN A 216 -2.89 7.89 19.14
C ASN A 216 -2.39 6.65 18.39
N ALA A 217 -3.27 5.94 17.67
CA ALA A 217 -2.89 4.76 16.90
C ALA A 217 -2.08 5.15 15.66
N THR A 218 -2.43 6.27 15.03
CA THR A 218 -1.67 6.79 13.89
C THR A 218 -0.29 7.29 14.33
N GLU A 219 -0.24 8.01 15.45
CA GLU A 219 1.01 8.47 16.05
C GLU A 219 1.89 7.29 16.45
N TYR A 220 1.32 6.24 17.07
CA TYR A 220 2.06 5.03 17.39
C TYR A 220 2.71 4.40 16.16
N ILE A 221 2.02 4.30 15.01
CA ILE A 221 2.60 3.75 13.77
C ILE A 221 3.79 4.60 13.32
N PHE A 222 3.64 5.93 13.29
CA PHE A 222 4.72 6.82 12.90
C PHE A 222 5.89 6.82 13.89
N GLN A 223 5.62 6.67 15.19
CA GLN A 223 6.65 6.55 16.22
C GLN A 223 7.38 5.20 16.16
N ALA A 224 6.66 4.10 15.92
CA ALA A 224 7.22 2.76 15.81
C ALA A 224 8.13 2.62 14.57
N LEU A 225 7.82 3.35 13.49
CA LEU A 225 8.61 3.35 12.27
C LEU A 225 9.61 4.52 12.19
N LYS A 226 9.83 5.24 13.31
CA LYS A 226 10.82 6.30 13.37
C LYS A 226 12.21 5.71 13.67
N PRO A 227 13.29 6.20 13.02
CA PRO A 227 14.65 5.74 13.29
C PRO A 227 15.17 6.18 14.65
#